data_AF-F7UZN4-F1
#
_entry.id   AF-F7UZN4-F1
#
_cell.length_a   1.000
_cell.length_b   1.000
_cell.length_c   1.000
_cell.angle_alpha   90.00
_cell.angle_beta   90.00
_cell.angle_gamma   90.00
#
_symmetry.space_group_name_H-M   'P 1'
#
loop_
_entity.id
_entity.type
_entity.pdbx_description
1 polymer ?
#
loop_
_entity_poly.entity_id
_entity_poly.type
_entity_poly.pdbx_seq_one_letter_code
_entity_poly.pdbx_strand_id
1 'polypeptide(L)'
;MLIACTQSAVIGWHLARSECSATWAALLVRIAAPDVVVTDGGSGFEKARRVIRPHTRVQRCTFHAFEQVKRQTTTRPKLQASVELYGIAKELLQVTDSQGAAIWLASFSNWCTRWDEFLKEKTIIDGKSQYKHERLRRARRGLEKLARAGTLFTYLDEGLMEGGRHSCN
;
A
#
# COMPACT_ATOMS: atom_id res chain seq x y z
N MET A 1 8.17 14.07 -12.65
CA MET A 1 9.47 13.35 -12.74
C MET A 1 9.30 12.00 -12.08
N LEU A 2 9.72 10.92 -12.72
CA LEU A 2 9.71 9.56 -12.19
C LEU A 2 11.14 9.16 -11.85
N ILE A 3 11.36 8.48 -10.73
CA ILE A 3 12.68 8.03 -10.29
C ILE A 3 12.57 6.58 -9.81
N ALA A 4 13.52 5.75 -10.20
CA ALA A 4 13.76 4.43 -9.64
C ALA A 4 15.08 4.45 -8.86
N CYS A 5 15.05 3.96 -7.63
CA CYS A 5 16.20 3.91 -6.73
C CYS A 5 16.32 2.54 -6.07
N THR A 6 17.54 2.15 -5.76
CA THR A 6 17.84 1.18 -4.70
C THR A 6 18.01 1.92 -3.37
N GLN A 7 18.41 1.22 -2.31
CA GLN A 7 18.77 1.87 -1.04
C GLN A 7 19.98 2.80 -1.16
N SER A 8 20.90 2.52 -2.08
CA SER A 8 22.20 3.20 -2.19
C SER A 8 22.34 4.11 -3.42
N ALA A 9 21.50 3.97 -4.43
CA ALA A 9 21.67 4.71 -5.68
C ALA A 9 20.36 4.96 -6.45
N VAL A 10 20.35 6.03 -7.24
CA VAL A 10 19.36 6.23 -8.31
C VAL A 10 19.75 5.36 -9.50
N ILE A 11 18.87 4.48 -9.94
CA ILE A 11 19.11 3.54 -11.05
C ILE A 11 18.41 3.97 -12.35
N GLY A 12 17.52 4.95 -12.29
CA GLY A 12 16.89 5.54 -13.46
C GLY A 12 15.97 6.69 -13.12
N TRP A 13 15.77 7.59 -14.07
CA TRP A 13 14.79 8.66 -13.96
C TRP A 13 14.20 9.00 -15.33
N HIS A 14 12.97 9.54 -15.31
CA HIS A 14 12.27 9.96 -16.52
C HIS A 14 11.48 11.25 -16.25
N LEU A 15 11.77 12.30 -17.02
CA LEU A 15 11.00 13.54 -16.97
C LEU A 15 9.70 13.38 -17.76
N ALA A 16 8.57 13.58 -17.10
CA ALA A 16 7.24 13.39 -17.66
C ALA A 16 6.35 14.61 -17.38
N ARG A 17 5.51 14.98 -18.35
CA ARG A 17 4.49 16.03 -18.19
C ARG A 17 3.30 15.55 -17.35
N SER A 18 2.99 14.26 -17.40
CA SER A 18 1.95 13.61 -16.61
C SER A 18 2.37 12.19 -16.25
N GLU A 19 1.86 11.69 -15.13
CA GLU A 19 2.09 10.32 -14.70
C GLU A 19 1.07 9.39 -15.37
N CYS A 20 1.54 8.57 -16.32
CA CYS A 20 0.72 7.62 -17.05
C CYS A 20 1.51 6.34 -17.35
N SER A 21 0.84 5.31 -17.88
CA SER A 21 1.51 4.03 -18.16
C SER A 21 2.64 4.15 -19.18
N ALA A 22 2.51 5.03 -20.17
CA ALA A 22 3.56 5.23 -21.17
C ALA A 22 4.84 5.82 -20.55
N THR A 23 4.70 6.79 -19.63
CA THR A 23 5.86 7.41 -18.98
C THR A 23 6.53 6.46 -17.98
N TRP A 24 5.74 5.63 -17.30
CA TRP A 24 6.30 4.53 -16.49
C TRP A 24 7.00 3.46 -17.34
N ALA A 25 6.44 3.08 -18.49
CA ALA A 25 7.08 2.12 -19.39
C ALA A 25 8.43 2.63 -19.90
N ALA A 26 8.51 3.91 -20.26
CA ALA A 26 9.76 4.56 -20.69
C ALA A 26 10.87 4.49 -19.63
N LEU A 27 10.52 4.54 -18.34
CA LEU A 27 11.46 4.31 -17.24
C LEU A 27 11.82 2.82 -17.11
N LEU A 28 10.82 1.93 -17.06
CA LEU A 28 11.01 0.51 -16.76
C LEU A 28 11.85 -0.25 -17.80
N VAL A 29 11.81 0.15 -19.07
CA VAL A 29 12.63 -0.46 -20.15
C VAL A 29 14.12 -0.20 -19.94
N ARG A 30 14.50 0.87 -19.23
CA ARG A 30 15.90 1.32 -19.08
C ARG A 30 16.62 0.79 -17.85
N ILE A 31 15.89 0.20 -16.91
CA ILE A 31 16.45 -0.34 -15.67
C ILE A 31 16.46 -1.87 -15.72
N ALA A 32 17.36 -2.54 -15.02
CA ALA A 32 17.29 -3.99 -14.85
C ALA A 32 15.95 -4.40 -14.22
N ALA A 33 15.44 -5.60 -14.54
CA ALA A 33 14.22 -6.11 -13.91
C ALA A 33 14.50 -6.34 -12.41
N PRO A 34 13.79 -5.68 -11.49
CA PRO A 34 13.93 -6.00 -10.07
C PRO A 34 13.06 -7.21 -9.72
N ASP A 35 13.49 -8.00 -8.74
CA ASP A 35 12.66 -9.09 -8.19
C ASP A 35 11.43 -8.54 -7.46
N VAL A 36 11.60 -7.42 -6.74
CA VAL A 36 10.54 -6.67 -6.08
C VAL A 36 10.72 -5.17 -6.33
N VAL A 37 9.61 -4.51 -6.59
CA VAL A 37 9.54 -3.04 -6.59
C VAL A 37 8.67 -2.54 -5.46
N VAL A 38 9.18 -1.57 -4.69
CA VAL A 38 8.39 -0.82 -3.71
C VAL A 38 7.81 0.42 -4.39
N THR A 39 6.50 0.60 -4.34
CA THR A 39 5.81 1.73 -4.98
C THR A 39 4.80 2.39 -4.06
N ASP A 40 4.66 3.71 -4.18
CA ASP A 40 3.55 4.50 -3.66
C ASP A 40 2.23 4.24 -4.42
N GLY A 41 2.28 3.34 -5.42
CA GLY A 41 1.26 2.77 -6.29
C GLY A 41 0.51 3.76 -7.16
N GLY A 42 -0.06 3.26 -8.23
CA GLY A 42 -0.78 4.08 -9.20
C GLY A 42 -1.21 3.21 -10.36
N SER A 43 -2.29 3.58 -11.02
CA SER A 43 -2.80 2.79 -12.14
C SER A 43 -1.84 2.83 -13.34
N GLY A 44 -1.11 3.93 -13.52
CA GLY A 44 -0.08 4.07 -14.56
C GLY A 44 1.07 3.08 -14.37
N PHE A 45 1.68 3.08 -13.18
CA PHE A 45 2.78 2.17 -12.83
C PHE A 45 2.36 0.70 -13.00
N GLU A 46 1.24 0.30 -12.40
CA GLU A 46 0.81 -1.10 -12.41
C GLU A 46 0.50 -1.59 -13.83
N LYS A 47 -0.09 -0.74 -14.68
CA LYS A 47 -0.29 -1.05 -16.11
C LYS A 47 1.04 -1.25 -16.83
N ALA A 48 2.01 -0.35 -16.63
CA ALA A 48 3.31 -0.44 -17.28
C ALA A 48 4.10 -1.67 -16.81
N ARG A 49 4.15 -1.93 -15.50
CA ARG A 49 4.80 -3.09 -14.89
C ARG A 49 4.29 -4.39 -15.49
N ARG A 50 2.96 -4.57 -15.61
CA ARG A 50 2.38 -5.80 -16.18
C ARG A 50 2.84 -6.10 -17.60
N VAL A 51 3.15 -5.06 -18.39
CA VAL A 51 3.61 -5.22 -19.78
C VAL A 51 5.13 -5.39 -19.84
N ILE A 52 5.88 -4.52 -19.15
CA ILE A 52 7.34 -4.45 -19.31
C ILE A 52 8.07 -5.42 -18.36
N ARG A 53 7.52 -5.66 -17.17
CA ARG A 53 8.12 -6.42 -16.08
C ARG A 53 7.09 -7.35 -15.40
N PRO A 54 6.45 -8.29 -16.13
CA PRO A 54 5.34 -9.09 -15.60
C PRO A 54 5.71 -9.93 -14.38
N HIS A 55 6.95 -10.39 -14.30
CA HIS A 55 7.48 -11.22 -13.20
C HIS A 55 7.97 -10.42 -11.98
N THR A 56 8.15 -9.10 -12.10
CA THR A 56 8.54 -8.25 -10.97
C THR A 56 7.41 -8.20 -9.95
N ARG A 57 7.66 -8.65 -8.72
CA ARG A 57 6.68 -8.56 -7.63
C ARG A 57 6.52 -7.14 -7.12
N VAL A 58 5.36 -6.81 -6.56
CA VAL A 58 5.03 -5.46 -6.09
C VAL A 58 4.84 -5.44 -4.59
N GLN A 59 5.64 -4.62 -3.93
CA GLN A 59 5.42 -4.18 -2.57
C GLN A 59 4.79 -2.78 -2.59
N ARG A 60 3.65 -2.62 -1.93
CA ARG A 60 3.11 -1.31 -1.59
C ARG A 60 3.98 -0.69 -0.50
N CYS A 61 4.43 0.55 -0.68
CA CYS A 61 5.13 1.26 0.39
C CYS A 61 4.23 1.37 1.64
N THR A 62 4.68 0.79 2.76
CA THR A 62 3.93 0.75 4.03
C THR A 62 3.69 2.15 4.59
N PHE A 63 4.65 3.06 4.43
CA PHE A 63 4.48 4.49 4.74
C PHE A 63 3.33 5.13 3.95
N HIS A 64 3.26 4.89 2.63
CA HIS A 64 2.17 5.44 1.82
C HIS A 64 0.81 4.78 2.10
N ALA A 65 0.79 3.50 2.50
CA ALA A 65 -0.42 2.85 2.98
C ALA A 65 -0.90 3.47 4.31
N PHE A 66 0.03 3.73 5.25
CA PHE A 66 -0.25 4.45 6.48
C PHE A 66 -0.75 5.88 6.22
N GLU A 67 -0.06 6.66 5.38
CA GLU A 67 -0.46 8.04 5.05
C GLU A 67 -1.85 8.11 4.40
N GLN A 68 -2.23 7.09 3.59
CA GLN A 68 -3.59 6.99 3.07
C GLN A 68 -4.63 6.90 4.19
N VAL A 69 -4.38 6.08 5.23
CA VAL A 69 -5.28 5.95 6.39
C VAL A 69 -5.27 7.23 7.22
N LYS A 70 -4.09 7.75 7.55
CA LYS A 70 -3.91 9.00 8.29
C LYS A 70 -4.65 10.17 7.65
N ARG A 71 -4.65 10.27 6.31
CA ARG A 71 -5.44 11.28 5.59
C ARG A 71 -6.95 11.14 5.86
N GLN A 72 -7.46 9.92 6.03
CA GLN A 72 -8.88 9.69 6.30
C GLN A 72 -9.25 9.87 7.77
N THR A 73 -8.42 9.42 8.71
CA THR A 73 -8.69 9.44 10.16
C THR A 73 -8.24 10.73 10.84
N THR A 74 -7.31 11.49 10.24
CA THR A 74 -6.47 12.52 10.87
C THR A 74 -5.48 11.93 11.90
N THR A 75 -4.60 12.75 12.46
CA THR A 75 -3.58 12.33 13.46
C THR A 75 -4.11 12.26 14.89
N ARG A 76 -5.28 12.85 15.17
CA ARG A 76 -5.94 12.85 16.49
C ARG A 76 -7.44 12.54 16.34
N PRO A 77 -7.80 11.35 15.84
CA PRO A 77 -9.19 10.95 15.72
C PRO A 77 -9.88 10.91 17.09
N LYS A 78 -11.16 11.33 17.14
CA LYS A 78 -12.00 11.24 18.36
C LYS A 78 -12.88 9.99 18.39
N LEU A 79 -13.27 9.48 17.22
CA LEU A 79 -14.08 8.27 17.12
C LEU A 79 -13.19 7.06 17.41
N GLN A 80 -13.63 6.19 18.31
CA GLN A 80 -12.89 4.99 18.71
C GLN A 80 -12.51 4.12 17.51
N ALA A 81 -13.43 3.91 16.57
CA ALA A 81 -13.16 3.17 15.32
C ALA A 81 -11.98 3.77 14.52
N SER A 82 -11.88 5.10 14.49
CA SER A 82 -10.80 5.81 13.79
C SER A 82 -9.49 5.78 14.58
N VAL A 83 -9.54 5.82 15.92
CA VAL A 83 -8.37 5.65 16.80
C VAL A 83 -7.74 4.28 16.59
N GLU A 84 -8.56 3.23 16.64
CA GLU A 84 -8.10 1.85 16.45
C GLU A 84 -7.53 1.64 15.05
N LEU A 85 -8.21 2.10 13.99
CA LEU A 85 -7.71 1.95 12.62
C LEU A 85 -6.39 2.71 12.41
N TYR A 86 -6.24 3.89 13.02
CA TYR A 86 -5.00 4.64 12.95
C TYR A 86 -3.85 3.88 13.62
N GLY A 87 -4.11 3.25 14.78
CA GLY A 87 -3.15 2.37 15.47
C GLY A 87 -2.70 1.21 14.57
N ILE A 88 -3.66 0.45 14.04
CA ILE A 88 -3.41 -0.66 13.10
C ILE A 88 -2.61 -0.17 11.89
N ALA A 89 -2.97 0.97 11.29
CA ALA A 89 -2.22 1.50 10.16
C ALA A 89 -0.80 1.93 10.52
N LYS A 90 -0.57 2.42 11.75
CA LYS A 90 0.77 2.79 12.22
C LYS A 90 1.66 1.56 12.44
N GLU A 91 1.09 0.43 12.85
CA GLU A 91 1.81 -0.84 13.00
C GLU A 91 2.42 -1.34 11.69
N LEU A 92 1.89 -0.95 10.52
CA LEU A 92 2.51 -1.25 9.20
C LEU A 92 3.98 -0.83 9.12
N LEU A 93 4.39 0.20 9.87
CA LEU A 93 5.75 0.73 9.87
C LEU A 93 6.72 -0.10 10.72
N GLN A 94 6.21 -1.07 11.49
CA GLN A 94 6.97 -1.84 12.47
C GLN A 94 7.00 -3.34 12.14
N VAL A 95 6.28 -3.80 11.11
CA VAL A 95 6.28 -5.21 10.70
C VAL A 95 7.63 -5.56 10.05
N THR A 96 8.33 -6.53 10.62
CA THR A 96 9.66 -6.95 10.14
C THR A 96 9.76 -8.44 9.80
N ASP A 97 8.73 -9.23 10.14
CA ASP A 97 8.71 -10.67 9.90
C ASP A 97 7.29 -11.19 9.57
N SER A 98 7.24 -12.43 9.07
CA SER A 98 6.00 -13.09 8.64
C SER A 98 4.99 -13.25 9.78
N GLN A 99 5.47 -13.42 11.02
CA GLN A 99 4.60 -13.52 12.20
C GLN A 99 3.91 -12.16 12.47
N GLY A 100 4.66 -11.07 12.44
CA GLY A 100 4.14 -9.71 12.57
C GLY A 100 3.16 -9.36 11.45
N ALA A 101 3.41 -9.80 10.22
CA ALA A 101 2.47 -9.65 9.11
C ALA A 101 1.15 -10.40 9.37
N ALA A 102 1.21 -11.63 9.88
CA ALA A 102 0.02 -12.41 10.24
C ALA A 102 -0.77 -11.75 11.38
N ILE A 103 -0.09 -11.27 12.43
CA ILE A 103 -0.70 -10.52 13.53
C ILE A 103 -1.38 -9.25 13.00
N TRP A 104 -0.72 -8.50 12.13
CA TRP A 104 -1.29 -7.30 11.53
C TRP A 104 -2.58 -7.59 10.75
N LEU A 105 -2.57 -8.63 9.91
CA LEU A 105 -3.74 -9.06 9.14
C LEU A 105 -4.90 -9.47 10.05
N ALA A 106 -4.61 -10.19 11.13
CA ALA A 106 -5.61 -10.58 12.12
C ALA A 106 -6.20 -9.36 12.84
N SER A 107 -5.36 -8.41 13.29
CA SER A 107 -5.80 -7.15 13.92
C SER A 107 -6.69 -6.33 12.98
N PHE A 108 -6.28 -6.18 11.72
CA PHE A 108 -7.08 -5.47 10.72
C PHE A 108 -8.42 -6.16 10.42
N SER A 109 -8.42 -7.50 10.30
CA SER A 109 -9.63 -8.29 10.10
C SER A 109 -10.60 -8.16 11.28
N ASN A 110 -10.10 -8.28 12.51
CA ASN A 110 -10.88 -8.11 13.73
C ASN A 110 -11.52 -6.72 13.81
N TRP A 111 -10.77 -5.68 13.46
CA TRP A 111 -11.30 -4.33 13.37
C TRP A 111 -12.40 -4.20 12.30
N CYS A 112 -12.21 -4.79 11.12
CA CYS A 112 -13.21 -4.78 10.05
C CYS A 112 -14.53 -5.41 10.50
N THR A 113 -14.46 -6.55 11.20
CA THR A 113 -15.62 -7.25 11.76
C THR A 113 -16.29 -6.43 12.87
N ARG A 114 -15.51 -5.94 13.84
CA ARG A 114 -16.01 -5.17 14.99
C ARG A 114 -16.80 -3.93 14.58
N TRP A 115 -16.33 -3.22 13.56
CA TRP A 115 -16.91 -1.94 13.14
C TRP A 115 -17.80 -2.04 11.90
N ASP A 116 -18.13 -3.24 11.42
CA ASP A 116 -18.84 -3.43 10.16
C ASP A 116 -20.23 -2.76 10.16
N GLU A 117 -21.05 -3.03 11.17
CA GLU A 117 -22.39 -2.44 11.31
C GLU A 117 -22.34 -0.92 11.51
N PHE A 118 -21.43 -0.44 12.37
CA PHE A 118 -21.20 0.99 12.56
C PHE A 118 -20.88 1.68 11.23
N LEU A 119 -20.00 1.10 10.40
CA LEU A 119 -19.62 1.64 9.10
C LEU A 119 -20.75 1.57 8.05
N LYS A 120 -21.78 0.75 8.26
CA LYS A 120 -22.96 0.69 7.40
C LYS A 120 -23.98 1.80 7.68
N GLU A 121 -23.87 2.50 8.80
CA GLU A 121 -24.77 3.61 9.13
C GLU A 121 -24.84 4.66 8.00
N LYS A 122 -26.07 5.01 7.64
CA LYS A 122 -26.38 6.02 6.63
C LYS A 122 -27.16 7.18 7.22
N THR A 123 -27.11 8.30 6.53
CA THR A 123 -27.94 9.48 6.75
C THR A 123 -28.50 9.95 5.41
N ILE A 124 -29.53 10.80 5.42
CA ILE A 124 -30.11 11.41 4.23
C ILE A 124 -29.70 12.88 4.22
N ILE A 125 -29.01 13.30 3.17
CA ILE A 125 -28.60 14.69 2.94
C ILE A 125 -29.10 15.05 1.54
N ASP A 126 -29.90 16.11 1.42
CA ASP A 126 -30.53 16.57 0.17
C ASP A 126 -31.27 15.46 -0.58
N GLY A 127 -32.04 14.64 0.15
CA GLY A 127 -32.79 13.50 -0.40
C GLY A 127 -31.93 12.31 -0.84
N LYS A 128 -30.61 12.38 -0.67
CA LYS A 128 -29.67 11.31 -1.04
C LYS A 128 -29.16 10.57 0.19
N SER A 129 -29.19 9.24 0.13
CA SER A 129 -28.62 8.38 1.16
C SER A 129 -27.09 8.38 1.06
N GLN A 130 -26.42 8.75 2.16
CA GLN A 130 -24.96 8.82 2.26
C GLN A 130 -24.46 8.08 3.50
N TYR A 131 -23.27 7.48 3.43
CA TYR A 131 -22.66 6.85 4.61
C TYR A 131 -22.17 7.90 5.58
N LYS A 132 -22.51 7.76 6.87
CA LYS A 132 -22.02 8.68 7.91
C LYS A 132 -20.49 8.67 8.02
N HIS A 133 -19.88 7.51 7.81
CA HIS A 133 -18.44 7.27 8.05
C HIS A 133 -17.65 7.11 6.75
N GLU A 134 -17.94 7.93 5.73
CA GLU A 134 -17.39 7.73 4.37
C GLU A 134 -15.85 7.68 4.33
N ARG A 135 -15.19 8.57 5.08
CA ARG A 135 -13.71 8.62 5.17
C ARG A 135 -13.15 7.33 5.75
N LEU A 136 -13.74 6.83 6.83
CA LEU A 136 -13.29 5.61 7.48
C LEU A 136 -13.52 4.37 6.60
N ARG A 137 -14.65 4.32 5.88
CA ARG A 137 -14.89 3.30 4.83
C ARG A 137 -13.85 3.38 3.70
N ARG A 138 -13.44 4.58 3.30
CA ARG A 138 -12.40 4.77 2.27
C ARG A 138 -11.04 4.26 2.74
N ALA A 139 -10.67 4.50 4.01
CA ALA A 139 -9.47 3.95 4.62
C ALA A 139 -9.49 2.41 4.66
N ARG A 140 -10.58 1.83 5.18
CA ARG A 140 -10.80 0.38 5.21
C ARG A 140 -10.63 -0.24 3.83
N ARG A 141 -11.34 0.27 2.81
CA ARG A 141 -11.25 -0.25 1.43
C ARG A 141 -9.84 -0.17 0.84
N GLY A 142 -9.08 0.86 1.21
CA GLY A 142 -7.69 1.01 0.81
C GLY A 142 -6.83 -0.15 1.32
N LEU A 143 -6.88 -0.40 2.62
CA LEU A 143 -6.17 -1.52 3.25
C LEU A 143 -6.68 -2.89 2.80
N GLU A 144 -8.00 -3.10 2.70
CA GLU A 144 -8.59 -4.35 2.18
C GLU A 144 -8.07 -4.69 0.78
N LYS A 145 -7.99 -3.68 -0.10
CA LYS A 145 -7.44 -3.87 -1.44
C LYS A 145 -5.99 -4.33 -1.41
N LEU A 146 -5.17 -3.72 -0.55
CA LEU A 146 -3.74 -4.02 -0.44
C LEU A 146 -3.48 -5.40 0.18
N ALA A 147 -4.25 -5.74 1.22
CA ALA A 147 -4.22 -7.05 1.88
C ALA A 147 -4.65 -8.16 0.91
N ARG A 148 -5.79 -8.00 0.23
CA ARG A 148 -6.27 -8.97 -0.76
C ARG A 148 -5.33 -9.13 -1.95
N ALA A 149 -4.64 -8.07 -2.34
CA ALA A 149 -3.63 -8.12 -3.40
C ALA A 149 -2.31 -8.77 -2.96
N GLY A 150 -2.10 -9.02 -1.66
CA GLY A 150 -0.84 -9.59 -1.14
C GLY A 150 0.36 -8.65 -1.27
N THR A 151 0.13 -7.33 -1.32
CA THR A 151 1.19 -6.33 -1.64
C THR A 151 1.75 -5.61 -0.42
N LEU A 152 1.24 -5.86 0.80
CA LEU A 152 1.69 -5.16 2.01
C LEU A 152 2.98 -5.71 2.61
N PHE A 153 3.30 -6.98 2.37
CA PHE A 153 4.42 -7.68 3.03
C PHE A 153 5.19 -8.59 2.07
N THR A 154 5.20 -8.26 0.78
CA THR A 154 5.92 -9.00 -0.26
C THR A 154 7.41 -9.10 0.06
N TYR A 155 8.01 -8.13 0.75
CA TYR A 155 9.43 -8.18 1.17
C TYR A 155 9.76 -9.27 2.20
N LEU A 156 8.74 -9.86 2.85
CA LEU A 156 8.91 -10.92 3.84
C LEU A 156 8.84 -12.33 3.23
N ASP A 157 8.56 -12.43 1.93
CA ASP A 157 8.52 -13.69 1.22
C ASP A 157 9.93 -14.30 1.18
N GLU A 158 10.07 -15.50 1.76
CA GLU A 158 11.33 -16.21 1.97
C GLU A 158 12.11 -16.40 0.65
N GLY A 159 11.40 -16.55 -0.47
CA GLY A 159 12.03 -16.65 -1.80
C GLY A 159 12.72 -15.37 -2.29
N LEU A 160 12.48 -14.19 -1.67
CA LEU A 160 13.35 -13.02 -1.86
C LEU A 160 14.57 -13.03 -0.94
N MET A 161 14.39 -13.52 0.28
CA MET A 161 15.42 -13.47 1.33
C MET A 161 16.57 -14.44 1.02
N GLU A 162 16.31 -15.52 0.27
CA GLU A 162 17.34 -16.47 -0.17
C GLU A 162 18.18 -15.97 -1.36
N GLY A 163 17.63 -15.15 -2.25
CA GLY A 163 18.36 -14.52 -3.36
C GLY A 163 19.24 -13.33 -2.95
N GLY A 164 19.06 -12.83 -1.72
CA GLY A 164 19.75 -11.66 -1.17
C GLY A 164 21.02 -11.97 -0.35
N ARG A 165 21.49 -13.22 -0.28
CA ARG A 165 22.82 -13.52 0.29
C ARG A 165 23.93 -13.15 -0.69
N HIS A 166 24.11 -11.86 -0.91
CA HIS A 166 25.40 -11.35 -1.38
C HIS A 166 26.35 -11.33 -0.18
N SER A 167 27.22 -12.34 -0.18
CA SER A 167 28.51 -12.43 0.51
C SER A 167 29.02 -11.11 1.10
N CYS A 168 29.00 -11.03 2.43
CA CYS A 168 29.97 -10.23 3.16
C CYS A 168 31.15 -11.16 3.46
N ASN A 169 32.23 -11.03 2.69
CA ASN A 169 33.60 -11.37 3.05
C ASN A 169 34.48 -10.25 2.50
#